data_AF-A0A2P6S9S8-F1
#
_entry.id   AF-A0A2P6S9S8-F1
#
_cell.length_a   1.000
_cell.length_b   1.000
_cell.length_c   1.000
_cell.angle_alpha   90.00
_cell.angle_beta   90.00
_cell.angle_gamma   90.00
#
_symmetry.space_group_name_H-M   'P 1'
#
loop_
_entity.id
_entity.type
_entity.pdbx_description
1 polymer ?
#
loop_
_entity_poly.entity_id
_entity_poly.type
_entity_poly.pdbx_seq_one_letter_code
_entity_poly.pdbx_strand_id
1 'polypeptide(L)' 'MNSPWRDRPIKESMKLFEDMRRGLIEEGKATVRMKQDMQSDNFNMYDLIAYRIKFMLA' A
#
# COMPACT_ATOMS: atom_id res chain seq x y z
N MET A 1 11.67 -3.28 -11.60
CA MET A 1 10.85 -4.48 -11.29
C MET A 1 9.62 -4.01 -10.52
N ASN A 2 8.42 -4.41 -10.94
CA ASN A 2 7.19 -4.02 -10.26
C ASN A 2 6.91 -4.90 -9.04
N SER A 3 6.20 -4.37 -8.06
CA SER A 3 5.67 -5.15 -6.94
C SER A 3 4.72 -6.24 -7.48
N PRO A 4 4.74 -7.47 -6.94
CA PRO A 4 3.78 -8.51 -7.31
C PRO A 4 2.33 -8.12 -7.00
N TRP A 5 2.13 -7.12 -6.14
CA TRP A 5 0.83 -6.66 -5.68
C TRP A 5 0.26 -5.48 -6.49
N ARG A 6 0.99 -4.98 -7.51
CA ARG A 6 0.63 -3.75 -8.25
C ARG A 6 -0.64 -3.90 -9.10
N ASP A 7 -0.92 -5.10 -9.57
CA ASP A 7 -1.99 -5.39 -10.53
C ASP A 7 -3.10 -6.27 -9.95
N ARG A 8 -3.22 -6.33 -8.62
CA ARG A 8 -4.35 -7.00 -7.96
C ARG A 8 -5.69 -6.34 -8.32
N PRO A 9 -6.81 -7.08 -8.30
CA PRO A 9 -8.12 -6.51 -8.52
C PRO A 9 -8.46 -5.39 -7.52
N ILE A 10 -9.15 -4.35 -7.97
CA ILE A 10 -9.56 -3.22 -7.11
C ILE A 10 -10.32 -3.70 -5.87
N LYS A 11 -11.23 -4.66 -6.04
CA LYS A 11 -12.02 -5.23 -4.92
C LYS A 11 -11.13 -5.85 -3.84
N GLU A 12 -10.04 -6.50 -4.22
CA GLU A 12 -9.07 -7.07 -3.27
C GLU A 12 -8.32 -5.96 -2.53
N SER A 13 -7.85 -4.93 -3.25
CA SER A 13 -7.20 -3.76 -2.64
C SER A 13 -8.09 -3.07 -1.62
N MET A 14 -9.37 -2.86 -1.95
CA MET A 14 -10.34 -2.22 -1.05
C MET A 14 -10.59 -3.02 0.21
N LYS A 15 -10.74 -4.35 0.08
CA LYS A 15 -10.89 -5.24 1.24
C LYS A 15 -9.67 -5.18 2.15
N LEU A 16 -8.46 -5.30 1.59
CA LEU A 16 -7.23 -5.23 2.36
C LEU A 16 -7.08 -3.88 3.06
N PHE A 17 -7.39 -2.77 2.39
CA PHE A 17 -7.32 -1.45 3.02
C PHE A 17 -8.29 -1.30 4.20
N GLU A 18 -9.51 -1.85 4.08
CA GLU A 18 -10.45 -1.89 5.20
C GLU A 18 -9.94 -2.79 6.34
N ASP A 19 -9.34 -3.93 6.03
CA ASP A 19 -8.73 -4.82 7.04
C ASP A 19 -7.54 -4.15 7.75
N MET A 20 -6.73 -3.36 7.02
CA MET A 20 -5.68 -2.49 7.61
C MET A 20 -6.27 -1.49 8.60
N ARG A 21 -7.36 -0.80 8.19
CA ARG A 21 -8.05 0.21 9.00
C ARG A 21 -8.67 -0.38 10.28
N ARG A 22 -9.16 -1.62 10.19
CA ARG A 22 -9.75 -2.38 11.31
C ARG A 22 -8.72 -3.01 12.25
N GLY A 23 -7.43 -2.88 11.95
CA GLY A 23 -6.35 -3.48 12.75
C GLY A 23 -6.24 -4.99 12.60
N LEU A 24 -6.77 -5.57 11.51
CA LEU A 24 -6.70 -7.01 11.22
C LEU A 24 -5.38 -7.43 10.58
N ILE A 25 -4.52 -6.47 10.25
CA ILE A 25 -3.18 -6.68 9.69
C ILE A 25 -2.17 -6.05 10.65
N GLU A 26 -1.13 -6.79 11.01
CA GLU A 26 -0.10 -6.34 11.96
C GLU A 26 0.69 -5.13 11.44
N GLU A 27 1.25 -4.34 12.36
CA GLU A 27 2.14 -3.23 12.05
C GLU A 27 3.28 -3.65 11.10
N GLY A 28 3.54 -2.83 10.08
CA GLY A 28 4.60 -3.06 9.10
C GLY A 28 4.34 -4.16 8.06
N LYS A 29 3.29 -4.98 8.19
CA LYS A 29 3.02 -6.09 7.23
C LYS A 29 2.45 -5.63 5.89
N ALA A 30 1.79 -4.48 5.84
CA ALA A 30 1.24 -3.93 4.62
C ALA A 30 1.35 -2.40 4.56
N THR A 31 1.40 -1.87 3.34
CA THR A 31 1.32 -0.44 3.05
C THR A 31 0.40 -0.23 1.85
N VAL A 32 -0.31 0.89 1.82
CA VAL A 32 -0.97 1.37 0.59
C VAL A 32 0.05 2.19 -0.16
N ARG A 33 0.20 1.91 -1.45
CA ARG A 33 1.04 2.66 -2.37
C ARG A 33 0.18 3.23 -3.48
N MET A 34 0.56 4.41 -3.97
CA MET A 34 -0.03 5.00 -5.17
C MET A 34 0.30 4.11 -6.38
N LYS A 35 -0.53 4.15 -7.41
CA LYS A 35 -0.24 3.54 -8.72
C LYS A 35 0.10 4.65 -9.70
N GLN A 36 1.38 5.00 -9.75
CA GLN A 36 1.94 6.10 -10.53
C GLN A 36 2.71 5.55 -11.74
N ASP A 37 3.81 6.20 -12.11
CA ASP A 37 4.66 5.83 -13.24
C ASP A 37 6.02 5.32 -12.77
N MET A 38 6.21 4.00 -12.87
CA MET A 38 7.44 3.31 -12.50
C MET A 38 8.58 3.51 -13.52
N GLN A 39 8.34 4.19 -14.65
CA GLN A 39 9.34 4.50 -15.68
C GLN A 39 9.75 5.97 -15.73
N SER A 40 9.12 6.84 -14.93
CA SER A 40 9.40 8.28 -14.92
C SER A 40 10.80 8.60 -14.38
N ASP A 41 11.51 9.58 -14.97
CA ASP A 41 12.81 10.05 -14.47
C ASP A 41 12.74 10.70 -13.07
N ASN A 42 11.54 11.11 -12.64
CA ASN A 42 11.31 11.55 -11.27
C ASN A 42 11.03 10.35 -10.35
N PHE A 43 11.99 10.06 -9.47
CA PHE A 43 11.90 8.98 -8.47
C PHE A 43 10.67 9.08 -7.55
N ASN A 44 10.08 10.27 -7.36
CA ASN A 44 8.85 10.44 -6.59
C ASN A 44 7.60 9.89 -7.30
N MET A 45 7.73 9.39 -8.53
CA MET A 45 6.66 8.72 -9.27
C MET A 45 6.68 7.20 -9.07
N TYR A 46 7.62 6.66 -8.28
CA TYR A 46 7.79 5.21 -8.10
C TYR A 46 6.84 4.64 -7.05
N ASP A 47 5.54 4.77 -7.31
CA ASP A 47 4.44 4.24 -6.50
C ASP A 47 4.65 4.60 -5.01
N LEU A 48 4.58 5.89 -4.66
CA LEU A 48 4.84 6.38 -3.30
C LEU A 48 3.92 5.72 -2.26
N ILE A 49 4.44 5.56 -1.04
CA ILE A 49 3.65 5.04 0.08
C ILE A 49 2.64 6.11 0.53
N ALA A 50 1.35 5.77 0.44
CA ALA A 50 0.23 6.61 0.83
C ALA A 50 -0.24 6.34 2.28
N TYR A 51 -0.11 5.09 2.75
CA TYR A 51 -0.58 4.68 4.07
C TYR A 51 0.29 3.58 4.67
N ARG A 52 0.51 3.65 6.00
CA ARG A 52 1.21 2.64 6.80
C ARG A 52 0.37 2.28 8.01
N ILE A 53 0.41 1.01 8.40
CA ILE A 53 -0.17 0.56 9.67
C ILE A 53 0.80 0.93 10.78
N LYS A 54 0.29 1.57 11.84
CA LYS A 54 1.04 1.88 13.06
C LYS A 54 0.11 1.68 14.25
N PHE A 55 0.48 0.81 15.18
CA PHE A 55 -0.21 0.64 16.45
C PHE A 55 0.46 1.52 17.48
N MET A 56 -0.32 2.40 18.11
CA MET A 56 0.15 3.15 19.26
C MET A 56 -0.10 2.30 20.50
N LEU A 57 0.96 2.01 21.25
CA LEU A 57 0.79 1.58 22.63
C LEU A 57 0.23 2.78 23.41
N ALA A 58 -0.90 2.57 24.07
CA ALA A 58 -1.47 3.55 25.00
C ALA A 58 -0.66 3.59 26.30
#